data_AF-A0A7S2BWG8-F1
#
_entry.id   AF-A0A7S2BWG8-F1
#
_cell.length_a   1.000
_cell.length_b   1.000
_cell.length_c   1.000
_cell.angle_alpha   90.00
_cell.angle_beta   90.00
_cell.angle_gamma   90.00
#
_symmetry.space_group_name_H-M   'P 1'
#
loop_
_entity.id
_entity.type
_entity.pdbx_description
1 polymer ?
#
loop_
_entity_poly.entity_id
_entity_poly.type
_entity_poly.pdbx_seq_one_letter_code
_entity_poly.pdbx_strand_id
1 'polypeptide(L)'
;AAALEKELVTYERRLRKEGALSKVRQARKQLRQVFLCNDVLLYAASPKAPTTLKADRKAGLVLKGKIWLGDGARIQLLPSTVHAPHAFVVVARDGKGYTWLAEGSAQQQEWFAAISAAIEDSARSSRLGRHVSTDGADMLARVGGKTMEARLAVARTGSVLTKYNVRDGKSSQRWVKLNGSKLMWGDAKHQSATSDLDLLTATALHHGAKSDAFYRKGAAKSHQDWQCFSVATRERTTAFAAETADALIDWYLAIASLMPHSSEPLLDETQLRARIKAP
;
A
#
# COMPACT_ATOMS: atom_id res chain seq x y z
N ALA A 1 -1.82 -6.92 17.24
CA ALA A 1 -2.61 -5.78 16.75
C ALA A 1 -1.80 -4.92 15.77
N ALA A 2 -0.65 -4.36 16.17
CA ALA A 2 0.15 -3.43 15.35
C ALA A 2 0.64 -3.96 13.98
N ALA A 3 0.98 -5.25 13.84
CA ALA A 3 1.37 -5.82 12.56
C ALA A 3 0.22 -5.83 11.54
N LEU A 4 -1.01 -6.00 12.03
CA LEU A 4 -2.18 -6.11 11.19
C LEU A 4 -2.67 -4.73 10.71
N GLU A 5 -2.53 -3.69 11.54
CA GLU A 5 -2.87 -2.30 11.14
C GLU A 5 -2.06 -1.84 9.93
N LYS A 6 -0.76 -2.17 9.89
CA LYS A 6 0.11 -1.82 8.75
C LYS A 6 -0.30 -2.50 7.44
N GLU A 7 -0.84 -3.71 7.50
CA GLU A 7 -1.34 -4.43 6.32
C GLU A 7 -2.76 -4.00 5.92
N LEU A 8 -3.50 -3.39 6.84
CA LEU A 8 -4.87 -2.98 6.63
C LEU A 8 -5.00 -1.62 5.93
N VAL A 9 -4.02 -0.74 6.08
CA VAL A 9 -4.00 0.59 5.46
C VAL A 9 -3.23 0.52 4.15
N THR A 10 -3.95 0.41 3.04
CA THR A 10 -3.40 0.59 1.69
C THR A 10 -4.23 1.62 0.95
N TYR A 11 -3.59 2.48 0.14
CA TYR A 11 -4.27 3.57 -0.57
C TYR A 11 -5.35 3.10 -1.55
N GLU A 12 -5.25 1.87 -2.04
CA GLU A 12 -6.22 1.29 -2.99
C GLU A 12 -7.39 0.58 -2.31
N ARG A 13 -7.35 0.36 -0.99
CA ARG A 13 -8.40 -0.39 -0.30
C ARG A 13 -9.62 0.47 -0.07
N ARG A 14 -10.76 0.01 -0.58
CA ARG A 14 -12.06 0.68 -0.48
C ARG A 14 -13.06 -0.25 0.20
N LEU A 15 -13.69 0.23 1.26
CA LEU A 15 -14.82 -0.45 1.90
C LEU A 15 -16.01 -0.48 0.92
N ARG A 16 -16.60 -1.66 0.72
CA ARG A 16 -17.74 -1.89 -0.17
C ARG A 16 -19.02 -2.19 0.57
N LYS A 17 -18.95 -3.03 1.60
CA LYS A 17 -20.11 -3.43 2.40
C LYS A 17 -19.68 -3.70 3.82
N GLU A 18 -20.53 -3.35 4.76
CA GLU A 18 -20.40 -3.68 6.17
C GLU A 18 -21.72 -4.27 6.67
N GLY A 19 -21.64 -5.18 7.63
CA GLY A 19 -22.83 -5.70 8.32
C GLY A 19 -22.51 -6.87 9.22
N ALA A 20 -23.55 -7.49 9.78
CA ALA A 20 -23.41 -8.64 10.65
C ALA A 20 -23.70 -9.95 9.90
N LEU A 21 -22.87 -10.97 10.14
CA LEU A 21 -23.09 -12.34 9.67
C LEU A 21 -22.76 -13.35 10.76
N SER A 22 -23.44 -14.49 10.75
CA SER A 22 -23.12 -15.59 11.67
C SER A 22 -22.09 -16.53 11.05
N LYS A 23 -20.88 -16.54 11.60
CA LYS A 23 -19.82 -17.47 11.19
C LYS A 23 -20.05 -18.86 11.79
N VAL A 24 -20.04 -19.89 10.97
CA VAL A 24 -20.07 -21.28 11.45
C VAL A 24 -18.66 -21.74 11.76
N ARG A 25 -18.42 -22.23 12.99
CA ARG A 25 -17.15 -22.82 13.41
C ARG A 25 -17.45 -24.10 14.19
N GLN A 26 -17.13 -25.25 13.59
CA GLN A 26 -17.49 -26.56 14.17
C GLN A 26 -18.99 -26.58 14.53
N ALA A 27 -19.35 -26.97 15.75
CA ALA A 27 -20.73 -27.00 16.24
C ALA A 27 -21.28 -25.64 16.72
N ARG A 28 -20.54 -24.53 16.58
CA ARG A 28 -20.95 -23.21 17.11
C ARG A 28 -21.17 -22.19 16.00
N LYS A 29 -22.24 -21.40 16.16
CA LYS A 29 -22.50 -20.18 15.39
C LYS A 29 -21.99 -18.98 16.17
N GLN A 30 -21.30 -18.06 15.49
CA GLN A 30 -20.73 -16.89 16.13
C GLN A 30 -21.07 -15.65 15.32
N LEU A 31 -21.86 -14.74 15.90
CA LEU A 31 -22.15 -13.45 15.26
C LEU A 31 -20.87 -12.62 15.13
N ARG A 32 -20.62 -12.08 13.94
CA ARG A 32 -19.44 -11.28 13.61
C ARG A 32 -19.86 -10.01 12.89
N GLN A 33 -19.17 -8.92 13.19
CA GLN A 33 -19.17 -7.76 12.32
C GLN A 33 -18.23 -8.06 11.15
N VAL A 34 -18.69 -7.82 9.92
CA VAL A 34 -17.99 -8.16 8.69
C VAL A 34 -17.81 -6.90 7.85
N PHE A 35 -16.60 -6.71 7.34
CA PHE A 35 -16.22 -5.59 6.48
C PHE A 35 -15.66 -6.16 5.19
N LEU A 36 -16.38 -5.94 4.09
CA LEU A 36 -15.94 -6.29 2.75
C LEU A 36 -15.25 -5.08 2.13
N CYS A 37 -13.97 -5.25 1.83
CA CYS A 37 -13.23 -4.35 0.96
C CYS A 37 -13.12 -4.94 -0.45
N ASN A 38 -12.54 -4.17 -1.37
CA ASN A 38 -12.30 -4.62 -2.75
C ASN A 38 -11.34 -5.82 -2.87
N ASP A 39 -10.44 -6.04 -1.91
CA ASP A 39 -9.39 -7.06 -1.97
C ASP A 39 -9.39 -8.03 -0.77
N VAL A 40 -10.15 -7.72 0.28
CA VAL A 40 -10.15 -8.49 1.54
C VAL A 40 -11.52 -8.44 2.22
N LEU A 41 -11.91 -9.56 2.84
CA LEU A 41 -13.05 -9.66 3.74
C LEU A 41 -12.55 -9.80 5.18
N LEU A 42 -12.85 -8.82 6.02
CA LEU A 42 -12.45 -8.76 7.42
C LEU A 42 -13.63 -9.15 8.32
N TYR A 43 -13.36 -9.82 9.44
CA TYR A 43 -14.40 -10.08 10.44
C TYR A 43 -13.90 -9.89 11.86
N ALA A 44 -14.70 -9.19 12.66
CA ALA A 44 -14.44 -8.87 14.05
C ALA A 44 -15.45 -9.54 14.98
N ALA A 45 -15.11 -9.65 16.26
CA ALA A 45 -16.09 -9.98 17.27
C ALA A 45 -17.21 -8.94 17.22
N SER A 46 -18.46 -9.40 17.16
CA SER A 46 -19.61 -8.50 17.31
C SER A 46 -19.52 -7.79 18.67
N PRO A 47 -19.87 -6.50 18.77
CA PRO A 47 -19.93 -5.81 20.05
C PRO A 47 -20.78 -6.65 21.00
N LYS A 48 -20.26 -6.99 22.18
CA LYS A 48 -21.14 -7.51 23.23
C LYS A 48 -22.14 -6.38 23.53
N ALA A 49 -23.42 -6.72 23.68
CA ALA A 49 -24.39 -5.78 24.24
C ALA A 49 -23.76 -5.16 25.51
N PRO A 50 -23.84 -3.84 25.72
CA PRO A 50 -23.25 -3.19 26.88
C PRO A 50 -23.93 -3.71 28.15
N THR A 51 -23.40 -4.77 28.74
CA THR A 51 -24.00 -5.42 29.92
C THR A 51 -23.69 -4.66 31.21
N THR A 52 -22.91 -3.57 31.16
CA THR A 52 -22.64 -2.70 32.30
C THR A 52 -22.50 -1.25 31.86
N LEU A 53 -23.16 -0.35 32.58
CA LEU A 53 -23.23 1.12 32.40
C LEU A 53 -21.87 1.86 32.47
N LYS A 54 -20.75 1.13 32.54
CA LYS A 54 -19.40 1.69 32.39
C LYS A 54 -18.89 1.36 31.00
N ALA A 55 -19.51 1.98 30.00
CA ALA A 55 -19.05 1.93 28.62
C ALA A 55 -17.72 2.68 28.52
N ASP A 56 -16.62 1.95 28.66
CA ASP A 56 -15.31 2.39 28.20
C ASP A 56 -15.42 2.73 26.72
N ARG A 57 -15.51 4.04 26.40
CA ARG A 57 -15.54 4.62 25.05
C ARG A 57 -14.28 4.31 24.20
N LYS A 58 -13.45 3.34 24.63
CA LYS A 58 -12.21 2.90 23.97
C LYS A 58 -12.27 1.48 23.42
N ALA A 59 -13.36 0.72 23.62
CA ALA A 59 -13.45 -0.65 23.13
C ALA A 59 -13.79 -0.70 21.63
N GLY A 60 -12.78 -0.48 20.77
CA GLY A 60 -12.89 -0.73 19.33
C GLY A 60 -13.21 -2.20 19.02
N LEU A 61 -13.62 -2.47 17.78
CA LEU A 61 -13.91 -3.83 17.33
C LEU A 61 -12.65 -4.69 17.33
N VAL A 62 -12.73 -5.86 17.96
CA VAL A 62 -11.61 -6.82 18.00
C VAL A 62 -11.63 -7.68 16.75
N LEU A 63 -10.73 -7.40 15.80
CA LEU A 63 -10.61 -8.20 14.60
C LEU A 63 -10.23 -9.65 14.94
N LYS A 64 -10.94 -10.62 14.34
CA LYS A 64 -10.74 -12.06 14.55
C LYS A 64 -10.10 -12.75 13.35
N GLY A 65 -10.17 -12.16 12.17
CA GLY A 65 -9.45 -12.64 11.01
C GLY A 65 -9.79 -11.90 9.74
N LYS A 66 -9.19 -12.37 8.66
CA LYS A 66 -9.33 -11.85 7.31
C LYS A 66 -9.33 -12.97 6.28
N ILE A 67 -9.90 -12.70 5.12
CA ILE A 67 -9.93 -13.59 3.97
C ILE A 67 -9.53 -12.74 2.77
N TRP A 68 -8.39 -13.03 2.16
CA TRP A 68 -7.96 -12.37 0.93
C TRP A 68 -8.84 -12.81 -0.23
N LEU A 69 -9.33 -11.85 -1.02
CA LEU A 69 -10.24 -12.08 -2.15
C LEU A 69 -9.51 -12.10 -3.51
N GLY A 70 -8.18 -12.10 -3.49
CA GLY A 70 -7.33 -12.21 -4.67
C GLY A 70 -7.43 -13.55 -5.40
N ASP A 71 -6.58 -13.73 -6.40
CA ASP A 71 -6.64 -14.88 -7.31
C ASP A 71 -6.76 -16.22 -6.59
N GLY A 72 -7.79 -16.98 -6.94
CA GLY A 72 -8.11 -18.29 -6.39
C GLY A 72 -9.16 -18.28 -5.28
N ALA A 73 -9.58 -17.12 -4.77
CA ALA A 73 -10.76 -17.04 -3.91
C ALA A 73 -12.04 -17.32 -4.72
N ARG A 74 -13.01 -17.98 -4.09
CA ARG A 74 -14.34 -18.22 -4.68
C ARG A 74 -15.43 -18.17 -3.61
N ILE A 75 -16.65 -17.91 -4.03
CA ILE A 75 -17.84 -17.95 -3.16
C ILE A 75 -18.88 -18.89 -3.76
N GLN A 76 -19.59 -19.62 -2.90
CA GLN A 76 -20.63 -20.57 -3.30
C GLN A 76 -21.82 -20.47 -2.36
N LEU A 77 -23.03 -20.49 -2.91
CA LEU A 77 -24.25 -20.72 -2.12
C LEU A 77 -24.25 -22.17 -1.66
N LEU A 78 -24.70 -22.40 -0.43
CA LEU A 78 -24.87 -23.75 0.11
C LEU A 78 -26.36 -24.13 0.07
N PRO A 79 -26.68 -25.43 -0.06
CA PRO A 79 -28.05 -25.89 0.11
C PRO A 79 -28.62 -25.42 1.44
N SER A 80 -29.84 -24.89 1.41
CA SER A 80 -30.54 -24.49 2.63
C SER A 80 -30.86 -25.73 3.45
N THR A 81 -30.59 -25.68 4.75
CA THR A 81 -30.96 -26.74 5.69
C THR A 81 -31.65 -26.13 6.90
N VAL A 82 -32.34 -26.96 7.68
CA VAL A 82 -32.97 -26.54 8.96
C VAL A 82 -31.95 -25.86 9.89
N HIS A 83 -30.70 -26.32 9.91
CA HIS A 83 -29.66 -25.81 10.80
C HIS A 83 -28.81 -24.69 10.20
N ALA A 84 -28.79 -24.55 8.88
CA ALA A 84 -28.02 -23.54 8.16
C ALA A 84 -28.87 -22.93 7.03
N PRO A 85 -29.96 -22.22 7.37
CA PRO A 85 -30.71 -21.48 6.37
C PRO A 85 -29.82 -20.35 5.82
N HIS A 86 -30.01 -20.03 4.54
CA HIS A 86 -29.35 -18.89 3.89
C HIS A 86 -27.82 -18.89 3.99
N ALA A 87 -27.23 -20.08 3.90
CA ALA A 87 -25.80 -20.29 4.06
C ALA A 87 -25.01 -20.07 2.75
N PHE A 88 -23.80 -19.55 2.87
CA PHE A 88 -22.82 -19.50 1.79
C PHE A 88 -21.42 -19.74 2.34
N VAL A 89 -20.49 -20.14 1.46
CA VAL A 89 -19.09 -20.36 1.82
C VAL A 89 -18.19 -19.48 0.96
N VAL A 90 -17.24 -18.82 1.61
CA VAL A 90 -16.09 -18.18 0.94
C VAL A 90 -14.91 -19.11 1.08
N VAL A 91 -14.35 -19.59 -0.03
CA VAL A 91 -13.18 -20.45 -0.08
C VAL A 91 -11.99 -19.58 -0.48
N ALA A 92 -11.00 -19.50 0.41
CA ALA A 92 -9.77 -18.77 0.14
C ALA A 92 -8.87 -19.54 -0.85
N ARG A 93 -7.82 -18.86 -1.36
CA ARG A 93 -6.84 -19.43 -2.31
C ARG A 93 -6.18 -20.72 -1.80
N ASP A 94 -5.95 -20.83 -0.49
CA ASP A 94 -5.38 -22.02 0.16
C ASP A 94 -6.37 -23.18 0.31
N GLY A 95 -7.58 -23.06 -0.26
CA GLY A 95 -8.66 -24.04 -0.16
C GLY A 95 -9.45 -23.95 1.15
N LYS A 96 -9.09 -23.07 2.08
CA LYS A 96 -9.78 -22.96 3.37
C LYS A 96 -11.15 -22.31 3.20
N GLY A 97 -12.19 -23.06 3.59
CA GLY A 97 -13.58 -22.61 3.56
C GLY A 97 -14.02 -21.86 4.83
N TYR A 98 -14.80 -20.80 4.64
CA TYR A 98 -15.43 -20.01 5.69
C TYR A 98 -16.93 -19.95 5.44
N THR A 99 -17.70 -20.69 6.24
CA THR A 99 -19.15 -20.75 6.12
C THR A 99 -19.82 -19.64 6.93
N TRP A 100 -20.75 -18.95 6.28
CA TRP A 100 -21.50 -17.83 6.81
C TRP A 100 -23.00 -18.07 6.67
N LEU A 101 -23.76 -17.60 7.65
CA LEU A 101 -25.22 -17.58 7.64
C LEU A 101 -25.68 -16.13 7.65
N ALA A 102 -26.52 -15.77 6.69
CA ALA A 102 -27.27 -14.52 6.70
C ALA A 102 -28.55 -14.68 7.53
N GLU A 103 -29.12 -13.55 7.95
CA GLU A 103 -30.40 -13.49 8.68
C GLU A 103 -31.59 -13.91 7.80
N GLY A 104 -31.50 -13.66 6.50
CA GLY A 104 -32.55 -13.99 5.54
C GLY A 104 -32.04 -14.10 4.10
N SER A 105 -32.91 -14.57 3.21
CA SER A 105 -32.61 -14.78 1.80
C SER A 105 -32.12 -13.50 1.09
N ALA A 106 -32.77 -12.36 1.33
CA ALA A 106 -32.36 -11.09 0.74
C ALA A 106 -30.92 -10.71 1.14
N GLN A 107 -30.60 -10.78 2.43
CA GLN A 107 -29.26 -10.49 2.94
C GLN A 107 -28.21 -11.48 2.40
N GLN A 108 -28.56 -12.77 2.25
CA GLN A 108 -27.69 -13.76 1.61
C GLN A 108 -27.33 -13.36 0.19
N GLN A 109 -28.32 -13.00 -0.62
CA GLN A 109 -28.11 -12.59 -2.01
C GLN A 109 -27.27 -11.32 -2.10
N GLU A 110 -27.52 -10.33 -1.25
CA GLU A 110 -26.72 -9.11 -1.21
C GLU A 110 -25.24 -9.37 -0.90
N TRP A 111 -24.97 -10.19 0.13
CA TRP A 111 -23.58 -10.53 0.48
C TRP A 111 -22.92 -11.39 -0.58
N PHE A 112 -23.66 -12.34 -1.16
CA PHE A 112 -23.15 -13.17 -2.24
C PHE A 112 -22.75 -12.32 -3.44
N ALA A 113 -23.64 -11.45 -3.91
CA ALA A 113 -23.37 -10.55 -5.03
C ALA A 113 -22.19 -9.62 -4.75
N ALA A 114 -22.13 -9.01 -3.56
CA ALA A 114 -21.07 -8.09 -3.19
C ALA A 114 -19.69 -8.78 -3.14
N ILE A 115 -19.60 -9.98 -2.54
CA ILE A 115 -18.36 -10.73 -2.44
C ILE A 115 -17.94 -11.26 -3.83
N SER A 116 -18.87 -11.78 -4.63
CA SER A 116 -18.59 -12.20 -6.01
C SER A 116 -17.99 -11.06 -6.83
N ALA A 117 -18.62 -9.87 -6.79
CA ALA A 117 -18.11 -8.69 -7.50
C ALA A 117 -16.72 -8.26 -7.00
N ALA A 118 -16.45 -8.35 -5.69
CA ALA A 118 -15.12 -8.04 -5.15
C ALA A 118 -14.06 -9.06 -5.59
N ILE A 119 -14.38 -10.36 -5.61
CA ILE A 119 -13.49 -11.41 -6.12
C ILE A 119 -13.21 -11.19 -7.61
N GLU A 120 -14.23 -10.92 -8.42
CA GLU A 120 -14.08 -10.64 -9.85
C GLU A 120 -13.23 -9.39 -10.10
N ASP A 121 -13.45 -8.31 -9.35
CA ASP A 121 -12.65 -7.09 -9.45
C ASP A 121 -11.20 -7.33 -9.02
N SER A 122 -10.99 -8.12 -7.98
CA SER A 122 -9.65 -8.49 -7.52
C SER A 122 -8.94 -9.41 -8.52
N ALA A 123 -9.66 -10.34 -9.14
CA ALA A 123 -9.13 -11.25 -10.16
C ALA A 123 -8.86 -10.52 -11.47
N ARG A 124 -9.73 -9.59 -11.89
CA ARG A 124 -9.48 -8.70 -13.04
C ARG A 124 -8.25 -7.85 -12.78
N SER A 125 -8.16 -7.28 -11.59
CA SER A 125 -6.97 -6.53 -11.17
C SER A 125 -5.73 -7.44 -11.25
N SER A 126 -5.77 -8.65 -10.69
CA SER A 126 -4.64 -9.58 -10.68
C SER A 126 -4.24 -10.08 -12.08
N ARG A 127 -5.21 -10.41 -12.95
CA ARG A 127 -5.00 -10.79 -14.36
C ARG A 127 -4.48 -9.63 -15.21
N LEU A 128 -4.84 -8.39 -14.87
CA LEU A 128 -4.23 -7.17 -15.40
C LEU A 128 -2.88 -6.85 -14.70
N GLY A 129 -2.27 -7.83 -14.02
CA GLY A 129 -0.96 -7.75 -13.38
C GLY A 129 -0.94 -7.04 -12.03
N ARG A 130 -2.07 -6.96 -11.29
CA ARG A 130 -2.15 -6.22 -9.99
C ARG A 130 -1.78 -7.11 -8.81
N HIS A 131 -0.84 -8.03 -9.04
CA HIS A 131 0.14 -8.34 -8.02
C HIS A 131 0.93 -7.05 -7.72
N VAL A 132 1.34 -6.85 -6.47
CA VAL A 132 2.47 -5.97 -6.17
C VAL A 132 3.68 -6.66 -6.80
N SER A 133 3.83 -6.47 -8.11
CA SER A 133 4.93 -7.01 -8.87
C SER A 133 6.17 -6.30 -8.36
N THR A 134 7.12 -7.05 -7.81
CA THR A 134 8.47 -6.55 -7.59
C THR A 134 9.26 -6.47 -8.89
N ASP A 135 8.67 -6.96 -10.00
CA ASP A 135 9.20 -6.80 -11.34
C ASP A 135 8.92 -5.37 -11.82
N GLY A 136 10.01 -4.62 -12.08
CA GLY A 136 9.94 -3.26 -12.56
C GLY A 136 9.22 -3.13 -13.90
N ALA A 137 9.17 -4.18 -14.73
CA ALA A 137 8.50 -4.13 -16.03
C ALA A 137 6.97 -3.98 -15.93
N ASP A 138 6.32 -4.72 -15.03
CA ASP A 138 4.89 -4.65 -14.81
C ASP A 138 4.45 -3.33 -14.18
N MET A 139 5.28 -2.81 -13.26
CA MET A 139 4.99 -1.53 -12.60
C MET A 139 5.00 -0.37 -13.59
N LEU A 140 5.90 -0.39 -14.57
CA LEU A 140 6.04 0.68 -15.57
C LEU A 140 4.93 0.70 -16.62
N ALA A 141 4.34 -0.45 -16.95
CA ALA A 141 3.26 -0.57 -17.93
C ALA A 141 2.00 0.21 -17.52
N ARG A 142 1.87 0.55 -16.23
CA ARG A 142 0.74 1.30 -15.65
C ARG A 142 0.96 2.79 -15.56
N VAL A 143 2.20 3.23 -15.74
CA VAL A 143 2.54 4.64 -15.60
C VAL A 143 2.29 5.31 -16.95
N GLY A 144 1.18 6.03 -17.05
CA GLY A 144 0.94 6.95 -18.15
C GLY A 144 2.03 8.03 -18.20
N GLY A 145 2.33 8.53 -19.40
CA GLY A 145 3.22 9.68 -19.54
C GLY A 145 2.61 10.90 -18.85
N LYS A 146 3.40 11.60 -18.03
CA LYS A 146 3.02 12.86 -17.38
C LYS A 146 3.90 13.98 -17.93
N THR A 147 3.33 15.17 -18.11
CA THR A 147 4.11 16.36 -18.44
C THR A 147 5.03 16.74 -17.28
N MET A 148 6.11 17.49 -17.57
CA MET A 148 7.04 17.91 -16.53
C MET A 148 6.36 18.80 -15.48
N GLU A 149 5.41 19.65 -15.89
CA GLU A 149 4.64 20.51 -15.01
C GLU A 149 3.81 19.69 -14.01
N ALA A 150 3.20 18.58 -14.47
CA ALA A 150 2.45 17.69 -13.60
C ALA A 150 3.37 17.00 -12.58
N ARG A 151 4.56 16.56 -13.00
CA ARG A 151 5.55 15.95 -12.10
C ARG A 151 6.06 16.93 -11.05
N LEU A 152 6.37 18.17 -11.47
CA LEU A 152 6.74 19.24 -10.57
C LEU A 152 5.61 19.58 -9.58
N ALA A 153 4.35 19.60 -10.03
CA ALA A 153 3.20 19.84 -9.16
C ALA A 153 3.06 18.76 -8.07
N VAL A 154 3.24 17.48 -8.43
CA VAL A 154 3.27 16.36 -7.48
C VAL A 154 4.40 16.55 -6.46
N ALA A 155 5.62 16.77 -6.93
CA ALA A 155 6.78 16.93 -6.05
C ALA A 155 6.70 18.19 -5.16
N ARG A 156 6.07 19.28 -5.63
CA ARG A 156 5.82 20.50 -4.83
C ARG A 156 4.73 20.32 -3.79
N THR A 157 3.68 19.56 -4.10
CA THR A 157 2.64 19.18 -3.13
C THR A 157 3.26 18.36 -2.01
N GLY A 158 4.17 17.46 -2.37
CA GLY A 158 4.92 16.61 -1.47
C GLY A 158 4.32 15.21 -1.32
N SER A 159 5.14 14.28 -0.86
CA SER A 159 4.75 12.89 -0.62
C SER A 159 5.60 12.25 0.47
N VAL A 160 5.16 11.11 1.00
CA VAL A 160 5.98 10.31 1.92
C VAL A 160 6.98 9.49 1.11
N LEU A 161 8.27 9.66 1.40
CA LEU A 161 9.37 8.84 0.87
C LEU A 161 10.15 8.21 2.02
N THR A 162 10.84 7.10 1.77
CA THR A 162 11.78 6.53 2.73
C THR A 162 13.14 7.18 2.56
N LYS A 163 13.60 7.93 3.55
CA LYS A 163 14.95 8.51 3.58
C LYS A 163 15.92 7.58 4.31
N TYR A 164 17.09 7.35 3.73
CA TYR A 164 18.20 6.63 4.37
C TYR A 164 19.12 7.61 5.10
N ASN A 165 19.41 7.34 6.37
CA ASN A 165 20.18 8.23 7.24
C ASN A 165 21.63 7.76 7.37
N VAL A 166 22.56 8.57 6.89
CA VAL A 166 24.01 8.29 6.91
C VAL A 166 24.54 8.10 8.33
N ARG A 167 23.98 8.84 9.30
CA ARG A 167 24.48 8.84 10.69
C ARG A 167 24.32 7.49 11.37
N ASP A 168 23.13 6.90 11.33
CA ASP A 168 22.77 5.70 12.08
C ASP A 168 22.54 4.46 11.20
N GLY A 169 22.61 4.60 9.88
CA GLY A 169 22.33 3.53 8.93
C GLY A 169 20.85 3.11 8.88
N LYS A 170 19.95 3.84 9.56
CA LYS A 170 18.52 3.53 9.59
C LYS A 170 17.81 4.21 8.43
N SER A 171 16.68 3.64 8.04
CA SER A 171 15.73 4.27 7.14
C SER A 171 14.51 4.74 7.92
N SER A 172 13.87 5.80 7.42
CA SER A 172 12.67 6.36 8.04
C SER A 172 11.79 7.03 7.00
N GLN A 173 10.47 6.87 7.14
CA GLN A 173 9.51 7.64 6.34
C GLN A 173 9.61 9.14 6.67
N ARG A 174 9.63 9.96 5.63
CA ARG A 174 9.71 11.41 5.70
C ARG A 174 8.71 12.03 4.74
N TRP A 175 8.08 13.11 5.17
CA TRP A 175 7.39 13.98 4.23
C TRP A 175 8.44 14.72 3.41
N VAL A 176 8.41 14.61 2.09
CA VAL A 176 9.37 15.23 1.18
C VAL A 176 8.61 16.11 0.20
N LYS A 177 9.11 17.34 -0.05
CA LYS A 177 8.53 18.27 -1.02
C LYS A 177 9.60 19.11 -1.69
N LEU A 178 9.29 19.65 -2.87
CA LEU A 178 10.06 20.71 -3.52
C LEU A 178 9.50 22.08 -3.17
N ASN A 179 10.38 23.05 -2.87
CA ASN A 179 10.03 24.45 -2.73
C ASN A 179 11.04 25.30 -3.50
N GLY A 180 10.67 25.75 -4.71
CA GLY A 180 11.64 26.32 -5.65
C GLY A 180 12.71 25.28 -6.02
N SER A 181 13.99 25.62 -5.82
CA SER A 181 15.13 24.71 -5.98
C SER A 181 15.44 23.87 -4.73
N LYS A 182 14.70 24.04 -3.64
CA LYS A 182 14.99 23.31 -2.39
C LYS A 182 14.24 21.99 -2.34
N LEU A 183 14.99 20.90 -2.14
CA LEU A 183 14.46 19.61 -1.74
C LEU A 183 14.36 19.59 -0.21
N MET A 184 13.13 19.58 0.31
CA MET A 184 12.87 19.65 1.75
C MET A 184 12.31 18.33 2.28
N TRP A 185 12.67 17.94 3.50
CA TRP A 185 12.10 16.78 4.18
C TRP A 185 11.92 16.97 5.69
N GLY A 186 11.01 16.20 6.28
CA GLY A 186 10.79 16.20 7.73
C GLY A 186 9.75 15.18 8.19
N ASP A 187 8.91 15.56 9.16
CA ASP A 187 7.98 14.66 9.81
C ASP A 187 6.84 14.23 8.87
N ALA A 188 6.72 12.92 8.64
CA ALA A 188 5.72 12.34 7.75
C ALA A 188 4.29 12.52 8.27
N LYS A 189 4.09 12.51 9.60
CA LYS A 189 2.77 12.55 10.22
C LYS A 189 2.16 13.96 10.17
N HIS A 190 2.97 14.97 10.43
CA HIS A 190 2.56 16.38 10.46
C HIS A 190 2.80 17.08 9.12
N GLN A 191 3.32 16.37 8.11
CA GLN A 191 3.65 16.91 6.78
C GLN A 191 4.49 18.20 6.84
N SER A 192 5.40 18.24 7.80
CA SER A 192 6.26 19.40 8.05
C SER A 192 7.69 19.10 7.64
N ALA A 193 8.33 20.06 6.96
CA ALA A 193 9.72 19.93 6.56
C ALA A 193 10.63 20.70 7.53
N THR A 194 11.64 20.03 8.06
CA THR A 194 12.57 20.57 9.06
C THR A 194 14.01 20.61 8.54
N SER A 195 14.24 20.06 7.36
CA SER A 195 15.55 19.98 6.72
C SER A 195 15.39 20.24 5.24
N ASP A 196 16.42 20.82 4.63
CA ASP A 196 16.46 21.09 3.21
C ASP A 196 17.85 20.85 2.62
N LEU A 197 17.85 20.76 1.29
CA LEU A 197 19.02 20.71 0.43
C LEU A 197 18.71 21.58 -0.79
N ASP A 198 19.59 22.54 -1.09
CA ASP A 198 19.45 23.35 -2.28
C ASP A 198 20.00 22.61 -3.50
N LEU A 199 19.12 22.27 -4.43
CA LEU A 199 19.45 21.51 -5.63
C LEU A 199 20.39 22.29 -6.56
N LEU A 200 20.49 23.62 -6.43
CA LEU A 200 21.47 24.44 -7.16
C LEU A 200 22.92 24.23 -6.68
N THR A 201 23.09 23.68 -5.47
CA THR A 201 24.40 23.39 -4.87
C THR A 201 24.75 21.91 -4.91
N ALA A 202 23.82 21.07 -5.37
CA ALA A 202 24.02 19.64 -5.48
C ALA A 202 24.96 19.32 -6.65
N THR A 203 25.80 18.32 -6.48
CA THR A 203 26.81 17.96 -7.48
C THR A 203 26.27 16.95 -8.48
N ALA A 204 25.43 16.01 -8.05
CA ALA A 204 24.91 14.96 -8.93
C ALA A 204 23.54 14.44 -8.48
N LEU A 205 22.75 13.97 -9.45
CA LEU A 205 21.55 13.17 -9.23
C LEU A 205 21.77 11.76 -9.79
N HIS A 206 21.61 10.75 -8.94
CA HIS A 206 21.74 9.34 -9.31
C HIS A 206 20.39 8.63 -9.26
N HIS A 207 20.12 7.78 -10.26
CA HIS A 207 19.15 6.70 -10.12
C HIS A 207 19.83 5.53 -9.40
N GLY A 208 19.16 4.99 -8.38
CA GLY A 208 19.75 4.05 -7.42
C GLY A 208 20.15 4.69 -6.09
N ALA A 209 20.40 3.83 -5.11
CA ALA A 209 20.93 4.24 -3.82
C ALA A 209 22.45 4.35 -3.90
N LYS A 210 23.01 5.52 -3.58
CA LYS A 210 24.47 5.78 -3.57
C LYS A 210 24.99 6.19 -2.21
N SER A 211 24.12 6.30 -1.20
CA SER A 211 24.55 6.59 0.16
C SER A 211 25.09 5.34 0.84
N ASP A 212 26.22 5.45 1.56
CA ASP A 212 26.78 4.37 2.38
C ASP A 212 25.75 3.75 3.33
N ALA A 213 24.83 4.55 3.86
CA ALA A 213 23.76 4.08 4.74
C ALA A 213 22.88 2.98 4.12
N PHE A 214 22.69 2.98 2.80
CA PHE A 214 21.89 1.96 2.12
C PHE A 214 22.61 0.60 2.10
N TYR A 215 23.94 0.58 2.13
CA TYR A 215 24.76 -0.63 2.01
C TYR A 215 25.34 -1.12 3.34
N ARG A 216 25.18 -0.39 4.45
CA ARG A 216 25.67 -0.84 5.76
C ARG A 216 24.99 -2.15 6.19
N LYS A 217 25.80 -3.17 6.51
CA LYS A 217 25.34 -4.46 7.07
C LYS A 217 24.47 -4.22 8.31
N GLY A 218 23.25 -4.76 8.31
CA GLY A 218 22.30 -4.68 9.43
C GLY A 218 21.07 -3.78 9.19
N ALA A 219 21.09 -2.92 8.16
CA ALA A 219 19.87 -2.29 7.66
C ALA A 219 19.10 -3.32 6.83
N ALA A 220 17.91 -3.75 7.29
CA ALA A 220 17.02 -4.52 6.45
C ALA A 220 16.70 -3.68 5.20
N LYS A 221 17.20 -4.10 4.02
CA LYS A 221 16.88 -3.44 2.75
C LYS A 221 15.40 -3.65 2.48
N SER A 222 14.58 -2.68 2.86
CA SER A 222 13.14 -2.71 2.59
C SER A 222 12.79 -2.29 1.16
N HIS A 223 13.76 -1.75 0.42
CA HIS A 223 13.60 -1.31 -0.96
C HIS A 223 14.72 -1.86 -1.84
N GLN A 224 14.40 -2.12 -3.11
CA GLN A 224 15.35 -2.46 -4.15
C GLN A 224 16.12 -1.20 -4.59
N ASP A 225 17.33 -1.39 -5.12
CA ASP A 225 18.16 -0.26 -5.59
C ASP A 225 17.43 0.56 -6.66
N TRP A 226 16.75 -0.11 -7.59
CA TRP A 226 16.00 0.54 -8.66
C TRP A 226 14.86 1.43 -8.16
N GLN A 227 14.37 1.25 -6.92
CA GLN A 227 13.33 2.08 -6.28
C GLN A 227 13.87 3.39 -5.70
N CYS A 228 15.19 3.59 -5.76
CA CYS A 228 15.87 4.67 -5.09
C CYS A 228 16.35 5.76 -6.06
N PHE A 229 16.53 6.96 -5.52
CA PHE A 229 17.35 8.00 -6.12
C PHE A 229 18.21 8.65 -5.04
N SER A 230 19.35 9.22 -5.44
CA SER A 230 20.29 9.86 -4.53
C SER A 230 20.73 11.22 -5.05
N VAL A 231 20.71 12.21 -4.16
CA VAL A 231 21.24 13.55 -4.44
C VAL A 231 22.58 13.70 -3.72
N ALA A 232 23.65 13.87 -4.48
CA ALA A 232 25.00 14.08 -3.97
C ALA A 232 25.28 15.58 -3.83
N THR A 233 25.99 15.93 -2.77
CA THR A 233 26.58 17.24 -2.52
C THR A 233 28.06 17.02 -2.23
N ARG A 234 28.85 18.10 -2.14
CA ARG A 234 30.28 17.99 -1.77
C ARG A 234 30.50 17.31 -0.42
N GLU A 235 29.55 17.46 0.52
CA GLU A 235 29.70 16.96 1.89
C GLU A 235 29.07 15.58 2.10
N ARG A 236 27.98 15.28 1.39
CA ARG A 236 27.17 14.09 1.64
C ARG A 236 26.30 13.68 0.48
N THR A 237 25.91 12.40 0.49
CA THR A 237 24.89 11.84 -0.41
C THR A 237 23.63 11.52 0.38
N THR A 238 22.49 12.05 -0.07
CA THR A 238 21.18 11.79 0.53
C THR A 238 20.37 10.89 -0.39
N ALA A 239 20.02 9.69 0.08
CA ALA A 239 19.23 8.72 -0.68
C ALA A 239 17.77 8.65 -0.19
N PHE A 240 16.86 8.55 -1.14
CA PHE A 240 15.44 8.36 -0.93
C PHE A 240 14.96 7.14 -1.72
N ALA A 241 13.97 6.42 -1.20
CA ALA A 241 13.23 5.40 -1.91
C ALA A 241 11.75 5.79 -2.01
N ALA A 242 11.18 5.57 -3.18
CA ALA A 242 9.75 5.69 -3.41
C ALA A 242 9.06 4.31 -3.26
N GLU A 243 7.80 4.32 -2.81
CA GLU A 243 7.03 3.07 -2.67
C GLU A 243 6.62 2.49 -4.04
N THR A 244 6.53 3.34 -5.07
CA THR A 244 6.13 2.94 -6.42
C THR A 244 7.09 3.46 -7.48
N ALA A 245 7.16 2.77 -8.63
CA ALA A 245 7.94 3.20 -9.79
C ALA A 245 7.44 4.52 -10.36
N ASP A 246 6.12 4.76 -10.33
CA ASP A 246 5.53 6.04 -10.77
C ASP A 246 6.04 7.20 -9.91
N ALA A 247 5.99 7.04 -8.58
CA ALA A 247 6.50 8.05 -7.66
C ALA A 247 8.01 8.25 -7.84
N LEU A 248 8.78 7.18 -8.07
CA LEU A 248 10.20 7.32 -8.40
C LEU A 248 10.43 8.15 -9.66
N ILE A 249 9.71 7.86 -10.74
CA ILE A 249 9.86 8.57 -12.02
C ILE A 249 9.47 10.04 -11.84
N ASP A 250 8.34 10.31 -11.17
CA ASP A 250 7.89 11.67 -10.85
C ASP A 250 8.97 12.44 -10.11
N TRP A 251 9.50 11.87 -9.04
CA TRP A 251 10.52 12.51 -8.21
C TRP A 251 11.84 12.70 -8.94
N TYR A 252 12.34 11.66 -9.61
CA TYR A 252 13.61 11.72 -10.31
C TYR A 252 13.57 12.78 -11.43
N LEU A 253 12.55 12.75 -12.29
CA LEU A 253 12.45 13.70 -13.40
C LEU A 253 12.17 15.13 -12.93
N ALA A 254 11.36 15.31 -11.88
CA ALA A 254 11.15 16.62 -11.28
C ALA A 254 12.47 17.20 -10.74
N ILE A 255 13.26 16.41 -10.00
CA ILE A 255 14.56 16.87 -9.48
C ILE A 255 15.56 17.10 -10.63
N ALA A 256 15.61 16.22 -11.62
CA ALA A 256 16.48 16.35 -12.79
C ALA A 256 16.23 17.67 -13.53
N SER A 257 14.96 18.09 -13.67
CA SER A 257 14.60 19.38 -14.28
C SER A 257 15.11 20.61 -13.53
N LEU A 258 15.40 20.45 -12.22
CA LEU A 258 15.93 21.52 -11.35
C LEU A 258 17.45 21.41 -11.14
N MET A 259 18.10 20.38 -11.69
CA MET A 259 19.53 20.11 -11.56
C MET A 259 20.24 19.97 -12.93
N PRO A 260 20.14 20.94 -13.85
CA PRO A 260 20.73 20.82 -15.19
C PRO A 260 22.27 20.71 -15.19
N HIS A 261 22.91 21.04 -14.07
CA HIS A 261 24.36 21.03 -13.87
C HIS A 261 24.87 19.74 -13.20
N SER A 262 24.05 18.69 -13.11
CA SER A 262 24.46 17.39 -12.56
C SER A 262 25.74 16.90 -13.25
N SER A 263 26.75 16.51 -12.46
CA SER A 263 27.99 15.92 -12.97
C SER A 263 27.79 14.50 -13.52
N GLU A 264 26.64 13.90 -13.25
CA GLU A 264 26.22 12.59 -13.76
C GLU A 264 25.18 12.77 -14.87
N PRO A 265 25.18 11.91 -15.91
CA PRO A 265 24.15 11.92 -16.93
C PRO A 265 22.74 11.78 -16.34
N LEU A 266 21.91 12.80 -16.57
CA LEU A 266 20.50 12.76 -16.20
C LEU A 266 19.76 11.85 -17.16
N LEU A 267 18.96 10.94 -16.60
CA LEU A 267 18.14 10.03 -17.39
C LEU A 267 16.86 10.72 -17.83
N ASP A 268 16.52 10.59 -19.10
CA ASP A 268 15.16 10.87 -19.54
C ASP A 268 14.20 9.78 -19.06
N GLU A 269 12.90 9.99 -19.29
CA GLU A 269 11.87 9.02 -18.89
C GLU A 269 12.08 7.63 -19.52
N THR A 270 12.48 7.57 -20.79
CA THR A 270 12.68 6.31 -21.52
C THR A 270 13.84 5.53 -20.93
N GLN A 271 14.98 6.19 -20.68
CA GLN A 271 16.17 5.61 -20.08
C GLN A 271 15.93 5.17 -18.64
N LEU A 272 15.23 5.98 -17.84
CA LEU A 272 14.89 5.65 -16.46
C LEU A 272 13.98 4.41 -16.40
N ARG A 273 12.97 4.36 -17.27
CA ARG A 273 12.11 3.17 -17.42
C ARG A 273 12.91 1.95 -17.83
N ALA A 274 13.84 2.07 -18.79
CA ALA A 274 14.68 0.95 -19.21
C ALA A 274 15.52 0.39 -18.05
N ARG A 275 16.08 1.26 -17.20
CA ARG A 275 16.84 0.82 -16.01
C ARG A 275 15.98 0.13 -14.97
N ILE A 276 14.75 0.62 -14.74
CA ILE A 276 13.81 -0.02 -13.81
C ILE A 276 13.39 -1.41 -14.33
N LYS A 277 13.32 -1.62 -15.66
CA LYS A 277 13.01 -2.93 -16.28
C LYS A 277 14.12 -3.96 -16.22
N ALA A 278 15.36 -3.56 -16.01
CA ALA A 278 16.53 -4.43 -16.07
C ALA A 278 17.16 -4.64 -14.68
N PRO A 279 16.40 -5.18 -13.70
CA PRO A 279 16.91 -5.39 -12.34
C PRO A 279 18.07 -6.39 -12.28
#